data_AF-A0A514EHZ2-F1
#
_entry.id   AF-A0A514EHZ2-F1
#
_cell.length_a   1.000
_cell.length_b   1.000
_cell.length_c   1.000
_cell.angle_alpha   90.00
_cell.angle_beta   90.00
_cell.angle_gamma   90.00
#
_symmetry.space_group_name_H-M   'P 1'
#
loop_
_entity.id
_entity.type
_entity.pdbx_description
1 polymer ?
#
loop_
_entity_poly.entity_id
_entity_poly.type
_entity_poly.pdbx_seq_one_letter_code
_entity_poly.pdbx_strand_id
1 'polypeptide(L)'
;MDPSQNPTVFHATTILSVRRNGHVAVAGDGQVTLGHTVMKGNARKVRRLGRDGQVLAGFAGAAADAFTLFELFEAKLEKHGQLTRAAVELAKDWRTERRLGKLEALLAVADKETSLIISGTGDVIEPEDGIIAIGSGGSYALSAARALLGHTELDAKTIAVEALNIAGDICIYTNRNVVVEEL
;
A
#
# COMPACT_ATOMS: atom_id res chain seq x y z
N MET A 1 -10.05 -19.48 17.72
CA MET A 1 -11.11 -19.22 16.71
C MET A 1 -10.42 -18.85 15.43
N ASP A 2 -10.87 -19.37 14.31
CA ASP A 2 -10.37 -18.99 12.99
C ASP A 2 -10.66 -17.49 12.77
N PRO A 3 -9.65 -16.62 12.62
CA PRO A 3 -9.87 -15.20 12.38
C PRO A 3 -10.69 -14.95 11.11
N SER A 4 -10.69 -15.89 10.16
CA SER A 4 -11.51 -15.79 8.94
C SER A 4 -13.01 -15.96 9.19
N GLN A 5 -13.43 -16.36 10.41
CA GLN A 5 -14.85 -16.49 10.79
C GLN A 5 -15.31 -15.40 11.76
N ASN A 6 -14.49 -14.39 12.02
CA ASN A 6 -14.89 -13.29 12.88
C ASN A 6 -15.71 -12.27 12.08
N PRO A 7 -17.02 -12.10 12.33
CA PRO A 7 -17.89 -11.23 11.54
C PRO A 7 -17.56 -9.73 11.66
N THR A 8 -16.66 -9.36 12.57
CA THR A 8 -16.28 -7.96 12.83
C THR A 8 -14.91 -7.56 12.26
N VAL A 9 -14.18 -8.47 11.59
CA VAL A 9 -12.87 -8.17 11.01
C VAL A 9 -13.03 -7.39 9.70
N PHE A 10 -12.29 -6.29 9.56
CA PHE A 10 -12.17 -5.61 8.27
C PHE A 10 -11.06 -6.26 7.45
N HIS A 11 -11.39 -6.66 6.22
CA HIS A 11 -10.39 -7.04 5.24
C HIS A 11 -9.89 -5.80 4.49
N ALA A 12 -8.56 -5.72 4.34
CA ALA A 12 -7.91 -4.57 3.73
C ALA A 12 -7.89 -4.68 2.20
N THR A 13 -8.15 -3.56 1.55
CA THR A 13 -7.81 -3.32 0.14
C THR A 13 -6.38 -3.77 -0.16
N THR A 14 -6.16 -4.25 -1.36
CA THR A 14 -4.85 -4.61 -1.89
C THR A 14 -4.20 -3.39 -2.51
N ILE A 15 -2.96 -3.11 -2.11
CA ILE A 15 -2.13 -2.05 -2.67
C ILE A 15 -0.90 -2.68 -3.28
N LEU A 16 -0.49 -2.19 -4.45
CA LEU A 16 0.68 -2.63 -5.18
C LEU A 16 1.49 -1.41 -5.65
N SER A 17 2.78 -1.35 -5.33
CA SER A 17 3.74 -0.43 -5.94
C SER A 17 4.63 -1.21 -6.91
N VAL A 18 4.83 -0.68 -8.10
CA VAL A 18 5.74 -1.22 -9.12
C VAL A 18 6.67 -0.12 -9.58
N ARG A 19 7.98 -0.41 -9.58
CA ARG A 19 9.00 0.45 -10.18
C ARG A 19 9.57 -0.20 -11.43
N ARG A 20 9.61 0.56 -12.53
CA ARG A 20 10.25 0.12 -13.78
C ARG A 20 10.84 1.31 -14.52
N ASN A 21 12.10 1.20 -14.95
CA ASN A 21 12.75 2.18 -15.82
C ASN A 21 12.66 3.64 -15.32
N GLY A 22 12.82 3.86 -14.00
CA GLY A 22 12.74 5.20 -13.40
C GLY A 22 11.33 5.74 -13.20
N HIS A 23 10.29 4.98 -13.58
CA HIS A 23 8.89 5.28 -13.29
C HIS A 23 8.38 4.43 -12.14
N VAL A 24 7.49 5.01 -11.31
CA VAL A 24 6.81 4.27 -10.26
C VAL A 24 5.32 4.47 -10.36
N ALA A 25 4.57 3.38 -10.19
CA ALA A 25 3.12 3.38 -10.08
C ALA A 25 2.72 2.75 -8.76
N VAL A 26 1.85 3.42 -7.99
CA VAL A 26 1.17 2.84 -6.85
C VAL A 26 -0.30 2.69 -7.21
N ALA A 27 -0.80 1.47 -7.11
CA ALA A 27 -2.17 1.13 -7.42
C ALA A 27 -2.85 0.47 -6.22
N GLY A 28 -4.17 0.58 -6.15
CA GLY A 28 -4.96 -0.09 -5.14
C GLY A 28 -6.37 -0.39 -5.61
N ASP A 29 -6.91 -1.51 -5.15
CA ASP A 29 -8.31 -1.84 -5.39
C ASP A 29 -9.26 -1.08 -4.44
N GLY A 30 -10.55 -1.15 -4.73
CA GLY A 30 -11.57 -0.38 -4.03
C GLY A 30 -12.38 -1.17 -2.99
N GLN A 31 -12.14 -2.47 -2.82
CA GLN A 31 -12.99 -3.32 -1.98
C GLN A 31 -12.73 -3.12 -0.48
N VAL A 32 -13.79 -2.81 0.26
CA VAL A 32 -13.81 -2.85 1.72
C VAL A 32 -14.80 -3.92 2.13
N THR A 33 -14.32 -4.93 2.85
CA THR A 33 -15.13 -6.07 3.31
C THR A 33 -15.13 -6.10 4.83
N LEU A 34 -16.31 -6.28 5.44
CA LEU A 34 -16.48 -6.50 6.88
C LEU A 34 -16.99 -7.93 7.08
N GLY A 35 -16.16 -8.77 7.69
CA GLY A 35 -16.36 -10.22 7.71
C GLY A 35 -16.53 -10.75 6.28
N HIS A 36 -17.73 -11.21 5.96
CA HIS A 36 -18.06 -11.77 4.65
C HIS A 36 -18.90 -10.83 3.76
N THR A 37 -19.11 -9.58 4.20
CA THR A 37 -19.97 -8.62 3.52
C THR A 37 -19.15 -7.52 2.86
N VAL A 38 -19.32 -7.33 1.54
CA VAL A 38 -18.74 -6.20 0.82
C VAL A 38 -19.49 -4.93 1.20
N MET A 39 -18.79 -4.00 1.88
CA MET A 39 -19.34 -2.73 2.36
C MET A 39 -19.22 -1.62 1.33
N LYS A 40 -18.12 -1.60 0.56
CA LYS A 40 -17.82 -0.57 -0.44
C LYS A 40 -16.92 -1.18 -1.52
N GLY A 41 -17.15 -0.83 -2.78
CA GLY A 41 -16.36 -1.34 -3.90
C GLY A 41 -15.39 -0.32 -4.52
N ASN A 42 -15.41 0.94 -4.08
CA ASN A 42 -14.68 2.05 -4.72
C ASN A 42 -13.91 2.91 -3.70
N ALA A 43 -13.34 2.30 -2.66
CA ALA A 43 -12.42 2.99 -1.78
C ALA A 43 -11.20 3.50 -2.56
N ARG A 44 -10.65 4.63 -2.12
CA ARG A 44 -9.41 5.19 -2.66
C ARG A 44 -8.42 5.34 -1.51
N LYS A 45 -7.45 4.43 -1.45
CA LYS A 45 -6.42 4.41 -0.40
C LYS A 45 -5.01 4.64 -0.92
N VAL A 46 -4.90 5.06 -2.19
CA VAL A 46 -3.68 5.56 -2.79
C VAL A 46 -3.81 7.07 -2.91
N ARG A 47 -2.73 7.80 -2.62
CA ARG A 47 -2.64 9.25 -2.76
C ARG A 47 -1.22 9.72 -3.00
N ARG A 48 -1.10 10.96 -3.46
CA ARG A 48 0.15 11.71 -3.51
C ARG A 48 0.35 12.49 -2.21
N LEU A 49 1.60 12.59 -1.77
CA LEU A 49 2.02 13.28 -0.56
C LEU A 49 3.22 14.19 -0.84
N GLY A 50 3.43 15.15 0.06
CA GLY A 50 4.56 16.06 0.01
C GLY A 50 4.38 17.17 -1.03
N ARG A 51 5.39 18.05 -1.10
CA ARG A 51 5.36 19.18 -2.03
C ARG A 51 5.24 18.66 -3.47
N ASP A 52 4.30 19.24 -4.20
CA ASP A 52 3.99 18.89 -5.59
C ASP A 52 3.67 17.41 -5.84
N GLY A 53 3.31 16.65 -4.80
CA GLY A 53 2.94 15.24 -4.92
C GLY A 53 4.09 14.31 -5.30
N GLN A 54 5.31 14.63 -4.85
CA GLN A 54 6.55 13.90 -5.16
C GLN A 54 6.66 12.50 -4.53
N VAL A 55 5.77 12.14 -3.60
CA VAL A 55 5.71 10.79 -3.00
C VAL A 55 4.34 10.19 -3.26
N LEU A 56 4.31 8.94 -3.70
CA LEU A 56 3.12 8.10 -3.75
C LEU A 56 2.99 7.32 -2.46
N ALA A 57 1.78 7.21 -1.94
CA ALA A 57 1.54 6.45 -0.73
C ALA A 57 0.23 5.67 -0.81
N GLY A 58 0.26 4.44 -0.32
CA GLY A 58 -0.87 3.53 -0.28
C GLY A 58 -0.96 2.82 1.06
N PHE A 59 -2.18 2.53 1.51
CA PHE A 59 -2.42 2.01 2.85
C PHE A 59 -3.38 0.81 2.87
N ALA A 60 -3.01 -0.23 3.62
CA ALA A 60 -3.83 -1.41 3.86
C ALA A 60 -4.23 -1.48 5.34
N GLY A 61 -5.49 -1.14 5.63
CA GLY A 61 -6.06 -1.14 6.98
C GLY A 61 -7.37 -0.33 7.06
N ALA A 62 -7.77 0.07 8.27
CA ALA A 62 -8.96 0.88 8.50
C ALA A 62 -8.80 2.32 7.99
N ALA A 63 -9.88 2.91 7.47
CA ALA A 63 -9.80 4.23 6.83
C ALA A 63 -9.33 5.35 7.78
N ALA A 64 -9.75 5.31 9.05
CA ALA A 64 -9.36 6.31 10.05
C ALA A 64 -7.84 6.30 10.29
N ASP A 65 -7.26 5.12 10.44
CA ASP A 65 -5.83 4.90 10.64
C ASP A 65 -5.03 5.43 9.46
N ALA A 66 -5.54 5.22 8.24
CA ALA A 66 -4.94 5.74 7.02
C ALA A 66 -4.76 7.26 7.13
N PHE A 67 -5.83 8.01 7.38
CA PHE A 67 -5.79 9.48 7.45
C PHE A 67 -4.72 9.97 8.42
N THR A 68 -4.70 9.43 9.64
CA THR A 68 -3.71 9.78 10.66
C THR A 68 -2.28 9.46 10.21
N LEU A 69 -2.02 8.28 9.68
CA LEU A 69 -0.66 7.88 9.29
C LEU A 69 -0.13 8.70 8.11
N PHE A 70 -0.99 9.04 7.17
CA PHE A 70 -0.60 9.88 6.05
C PHE A 70 -0.32 11.32 6.48
N GLU A 71 -1.12 11.91 7.38
CA GLU A 71 -0.83 13.23 7.96
C GLU A 71 0.49 13.25 8.75
N LEU A 72 0.72 12.23 9.58
CA LEU A 72 1.98 12.07 10.31
C LEU A 72 3.17 11.91 9.37
N PHE A 73 3.03 11.08 8.34
CA PHE A 73 4.09 10.86 7.36
C PHE A 73 4.41 12.14 6.59
N GLU A 74 3.40 12.90 6.18
CA GLU A 74 3.58 14.17 5.48
C GLU A 74 4.33 15.20 6.34
N ALA A 75 4.00 15.29 7.62
CA ALA A 75 4.74 16.13 8.57
C ALA A 75 6.22 15.69 8.71
N LYS A 76 6.50 14.39 8.73
CA LYS A 76 7.88 13.87 8.73
C LYS A 76 8.60 14.20 7.43
N LEU A 77 7.91 14.04 6.30
CA LEU A 77 8.46 14.32 4.98
C LEU A 77 8.81 15.80 4.83
N GLU A 78 7.95 16.72 5.27
CA GLU A 78 8.23 18.15 5.25
C GLU A 78 9.42 18.53 6.14
N LYS A 79 9.52 17.92 7.32
CA LYS A 79 10.60 18.19 8.26
C LYS A 79 11.97 17.68 7.79
N HIS A 80 12.00 16.53 7.11
CA HIS A 80 13.25 15.82 6.81
C HIS A 80 13.65 15.86 5.34
N GLY A 81 12.72 16.11 4.42
CA GLY A 81 12.97 16.24 2.97
C GLY A 81 13.38 14.95 2.25
N GLN A 82 13.61 13.85 2.96
CA GLN A 82 14.07 12.57 2.42
C GLN A 82 13.10 11.45 2.82
N LEU A 83 12.67 10.64 1.85
CA LEU A 83 11.69 9.56 2.05
C LEU A 83 12.14 8.58 3.14
N THR A 84 13.34 8.02 3.02
CA THR A 84 13.88 7.03 3.96
C THR A 84 13.97 7.57 5.37
N ARG A 85 14.40 8.84 5.53
CA ARG A 85 14.47 9.47 6.84
C ARG A 85 13.09 9.70 7.43
N ALA A 86 12.13 10.18 6.64
CA ALA A 86 10.76 10.36 7.07
C ALA A 86 10.10 9.03 7.49
N ALA A 87 10.35 7.95 6.73
CA ALA A 87 9.88 6.61 7.02
C ALA A 87 10.41 6.06 8.35
N VAL A 88 11.71 6.19 8.60
CA VAL A 88 12.34 5.76 9.86
C VAL A 88 11.80 6.56 11.05
N GLU A 89 11.62 7.87 10.90
CA GLU A 89 11.08 8.70 11.98
C GLU A 89 9.59 8.41 12.25
N LEU A 90 8.78 8.13 11.22
CA LEU A 90 7.42 7.65 11.42
C LEU A 90 7.40 6.29 12.12
N ALA A 91 8.24 5.34 11.71
CA ALA A 91 8.29 4.00 12.28
C ALA A 91 8.63 4.03 13.78
N LYS A 92 9.54 4.93 14.19
CA LYS A 92 9.87 5.16 15.60
C LYS A 92 8.66 5.68 16.39
N ASP A 93 7.99 6.71 15.90
CA ASP A 93 6.80 7.27 16.54
C ASP A 93 5.68 6.22 16.63
N TRP A 94 5.44 5.50 15.54
CA TRP A 94 4.39 4.48 15.45
C TRP A 94 4.61 3.37 16.49
N ARG A 95 5.85 2.89 16.65
CA ARG A 95 6.21 1.87 17.64
C ARG A 95 6.10 2.36 19.08
N THR A 96 6.41 3.62 19.34
CA THR A 96 6.52 4.16 20.71
C THR A 96 5.23 4.76 21.23
N GLU A 97 4.40 5.33 20.36
CA GLU A 97 3.14 5.93 20.74
C GLU A 97 2.06 4.87 20.99
N ARG A 98 1.59 4.77 22.24
CA ARG A 98 0.51 3.84 22.64
C ARG A 98 -0.75 3.93 21.78
N ARG A 99 -1.05 5.11 21.22
CA ARG A 99 -2.21 5.31 20.34
C ARG A 99 -1.99 4.68 18.96
N LEU A 100 -0.78 4.74 18.42
CA LEU A 100 -0.44 4.24 17.09
C LEU A 100 -0.09 2.74 17.11
N GLY A 101 0.47 2.22 18.20
CA GLY A 101 0.87 0.82 18.31
C GLY A 101 -0.27 -0.21 18.26
N LYS A 102 -1.54 0.23 18.22
CA LYS A 102 -2.71 -0.64 18.02
C LYS A 102 -3.14 -0.78 16.56
N LEU A 103 -2.53 -0.03 15.65
CA LEU A 103 -2.90 -0.07 14.24
C LEU A 103 -2.30 -1.32 13.60
N GLU A 104 -3.15 -2.24 13.13
CA GLU A 104 -2.75 -3.48 12.47
C GLU A 104 -2.45 -3.28 10.97
N ALA A 105 -1.91 -2.12 10.61
CA ALA A 105 -1.86 -1.67 9.23
C ALA A 105 -0.44 -1.55 8.67
N LEU A 106 -0.36 -1.63 7.34
CA LEU A 106 0.87 -1.40 6.58
C LEU A 106 0.71 -0.17 5.70
N LEU A 107 1.78 0.62 5.62
CA LEU A 107 1.90 1.80 4.77
C LEU A 107 2.97 1.54 3.72
N ALA A 108 2.59 1.62 2.44
CA ALA A 108 3.50 1.61 1.31
C ALA A 108 3.76 3.06 0.88
N VAL A 109 5.02 3.47 0.78
CA VAL A 109 5.41 4.80 0.27
C VAL A 109 6.49 4.65 -0.79
N ALA A 110 6.46 5.47 -1.83
CA ALA A 110 7.45 5.43 -2.89
C ALA A 110 7.66 6.81 -3.52
N ASP A 111 8.92 7.16 -3.80
CA ASP A 111 9.29 8.30 -4.63
C ASP A 111 9.94 7.80 -5.94
N LYS A 112 10.68 8.67 -6.65
CA LYS A 112 11.35 8.30 -7.91
C LYS A 112 12.53 7.33 -7.72
N GLU A 113 13.06 7.20 -6.52
CA GLU A 113 14.28 6.45 -6.24
C GLU A 113 14.02 5.23 -5.36
N THR A 114 13.13 5.34 -4.37
CA THR A 114 12.98 4.39 -3.27
C THR A 114 11.53 3.98 -3.05
N SER A 115 11.31 2.72 -2.70
CA SER A 115 9.99 2.15 -2.34
C SER A 115 10.08 1.49 -0.97
N LEU A 116 9.29 1.92 0.02
CA LEU A 116 9.33 1.44 1.40
C LEU A 116 7.98 0.94 1.91
N ILE A 117 8.02 -0.14 2.69
CA ILE A 117 6.93 -0.59 3.56
C ILE A 117 7.24 -0.14 4.99
N ILE A 118 6.26 0.44 5.66
CA ILE A 118 6.33 0.87 7.06
C ILE A 118 5.24 0.15 7.84
N SER A 119 5.58 -0.41 9.00
CA SER A 119 4.65 -1.14 9.87
C SER A 119 4.56 -0.52 11.28
N GLY A 120 3.48 -0.84 11.99
CA GLY A 120 3.30 -0.47 13.40
C GLY A 120 4.27 -1.14 14.37
N THR A 121 4.96 -2.21 13.95
CA THR A 121 6.06 -2.82 14.72
C THR A 121 7.36 -2.00 14.68
N GLY A 122 7.39 -0.96 13.85
CA GLY A 122 8.54 -0.08 13.66
C GLY A 122 9.52 -0.57 12.60
N ASP A 123 9.08 -1.46 11.70
CA ASP A 123 9.90 -1.95 10.60
C ASP A 123 9.79 -1.01 9.40
N VAL A 124 10.93 -0.80 8.73
CA VAL A 124 11.03 -0.10 7.45
C VAL A 124 11.76 -1.03 6.48
N ILE A 125 11.06 -1.44 5.42
CA ILE A 125 11.51 -2.50 4.53
C ILE A 125 11.52 -1.99 3.09
N GLU A 126 12.66 -2.12 2.41
CA GLU A 126 12.82 -1.86 0.98
C GLU A 126 12.95 -3.20 0.23
N PRO A 127 12.02 -3.55 -0.66
CA PRO A 127 12.14 -4.75 -1.49
C PRO A 127 13.22 -4.63 -2.55
N GLU A 128 14.00 -5.70 -2.75
CA GLU A 128 15.12 -5.74 -3.71
C GLU A 128 14.67 -5.60 -5.18
N ASP A 129 13.46 -6.05 -5.51
CA ASP A 129 12.89 -6.02 -6.86
C ASP A 129 12.10 -4.73 -7.14
N GLY A 130 12.04 -3.80 -6.19
CA GLY A 130 11.29 -2.55 -6.30
C GLY A 130 9.76 -2.71 -6.30
N ILE A 131 9.23 -3.90 -5.98
CA ILE A 131 7.80 -4.19 -5.92
C ILE A 131 7.33 -4.29 -4.47
N ILE A 132 6.31 -3.52 -4.11
CA ILE A 132 5.64 -3.61 -2.80
C ILE A 132 4.23 -4.12 -3.01
N ALA A 133 3.81 -5.12 -2.23
CA ALA A 133 2.40 -5.48 -2.15
C ALA A 133 1.96 -5.64 -0.70
N ILE A 134 0.83 -5.03 -0.35
CA ILE A 134 0.22 -5.09 0.99
C ILE A 134 -1.30 -5.29 0.86
N GLY A 135 -1.95 -5.74 1.94
CA GLY A 135 -3.39 -5.97 1.97
C GLY A 135 -3.81 -7.39 1.59
N SER A 136 -5.12 -7.64 1.52
CA SER A 136 -5.67 -9.00 1.49
C SER A 136 -5.26 -9.83 0.26
N GLY A 137 -5.11 -9.20 -0.90
CA GLY A 137 -4.66 -9.83 -2.14
C GLY A 137 -3.19 -9.62 -2.46
N GLY A 138 -2.39 -9.08 -1.52
CA GLY A 138 -1.03 -8.61 -1.79
C GLY A 138 -0.11 -9.70 -2.36
N SER A 139 -0.18 -10.93 -1.85
CA SER A 139 0.68 -12.02 -2.34
C SER A 139 0.36 -12.44 -3.79
N TYR A 140 -0.91 -12.38 -4.18
CA TYR A 140 -1.32 -12.68 -5.56
C TYR A 140 -0.86 -11.58 -6.50
N ALA A 141 -1.08 -10.32 -6.11
CA ALA A 141 -0.64 -9.15 -6.87
C ALA A 141 0.90 -9.14 -7.02
N LEU A 142 1.65 -9.42 -5.95
CA LEU A 142 3.11 -9.50 -5.98
C LEU A 142 3.61 -10.57 -6.95
N SER A 143 3.01 -11.76 -6.90
CA SER A 143 3.39 -12.87 -7.77
C SER A 143 3.15 -12.54 -9.24
N ALA A 144 1.98 -11.95 -9.55
CA ALA A 144 1.65 -11.51 -10.90
C ALA A 144 2.59 -10.38 -11.38
N ALA A 145 2.82 -9.36 -10.55
CA ALA A 145 3.69 -8.24 -10.88
C ALA A 145 5.13 -8.69 -11.16
N ARG A 146 5.69 -9.60 -10.36
CA ARG A 146 7.02 -10.19 -10.58
C ARG A 146 7.12 -10.91 -11.92
N ALA A 147 6.11 -11.73 -12.25
CA ALA A 147 6.09 -12.44 -13.51
C ALA A 147 6.00 -11.47 -14.71
N LEU A 148 5.13 -10.45 -14.62
CA LEU A 148 4.98 -9.45 -15.68
C LEU A 148 6.26 -8.61 -15.85
N LEU A 149 6.90 -8.21 -14.73
CA LEU A 149 8.14 -7.44 -14.77
C LEU A 149 9.29 -8.23 -15.42
N GLY A 150 9.39 -9.54 -15.12
CA GLY A 150 10.46 -10.39 -15.64
C GLY A 150 10.26 -10.89 -17.07
N HIS A 151 9.04 -10.85 -17.62
CA HIS A 151 8.70 -11.52 -18.88
C HIS A 151 7.96 -10.64 -19.90
N THR A 152 7.84 -9.33 -19.66
CA THR A 152 7.16 -8.41 -20.58
C THR A 152 7.86 -7.06 -20.68
N GLU A 153 7.49 -6.26 -21.68
CA GLU A 153 7.92 -4.86 -21.84
C GLU A 153 6.88 -3.83 -21.35
N LEU A 154 5.93 -4.26 -20.52
CA LEU A 154 4.85 -3.39 -20.01
C LEU A 154 5.39 -2.30 -19.07
N ASP A 155 4.81 -1.10 -19.12
CA ASP A 155 5.14 -0.02 -18.19
C ASP A 155 4.68 -0.31 -16.75
N ALA A 156 5.19 0.47 -15.79
CA ALA A 156 4.96 0.24 -14.35
C ALA A 156 3.46 0.25 -13.99
N LYS A 157 2.68 1.17 -14.58
CA LYS A 157 1.24 1.26 -14.34
C LYS A 157 0.49 0.08 -14.91
N THR A 158 0.79 -0.32 -16.14
CA THR A 158 0.12 -1.45 -16.79
C THR A 158 0.38 -2.72 -15.99
N ILE A 159 1.62 -2.93 -15.53
CA ILE A 159 1.94 -4.05 -14.62
C ILE A 159 1.11 -3.95 -13.33
N ALA A 160 1.06 -2.77 -12.69
CA ALA A 160 0.35 -2.61 -11.44
C ALA A 160 -1.16 -2.89 -11.57
N VAL A 161 -1.78 -2.42 -12.67
CA VAL A 161 -3.21 -2.65 -12.95
C VAL A 161 -3.48 -4.12 -13.26
N GLU A 162 -2.71 -4.74 -14.15
CA GLU A 162 -2.92 -6.14 -14.53
C GLU A 162 -2.70 -7.09 -13.36
N ALA A 163 -1.67 -6.84 -12.54
CA ALA A 163 -1.41 -7.62 -11.34
C ALA A 163 -2.54 -7.53 -10.31
N LEU A 164 -3.14 -6.34 -10.12
CA LEU A 164 -4.31 -6.18 -9.25
C LEU A 164 -5.57 -6.84 -9.83
N ASN A 165 -5.76 -6.80 -11.14
CA ASN A 165 -6.86 -7.51 -11.80
C ASN A 165 -6.73 -9.03 -11.60
N ILE A 166 -5.54 -9.59 -11.79
CA ILE A 166 -5.25 -11.01 -11.50
C ILE A 166 -5.50 -11.32 -10.02
N ALA A 167 -5.09 -10.44 -9.11
CA ALA A 167 -5.38 -10.60 -7.69
C ALA A 167 -6.89 -10.59 -7.40
N GLY A 168 -7.67 -9.73 -8.07
CA GLY A 168 -9.12 -9.67 -7.94
C GLY A 168 -9.87 -10.87 -8.52
N ASP A 169 -9.22 -11.67 -9.38
CA ASP A 169 -9.78 -12.91 -9.91
C ASP A 169 -9.59 -14.10 -8.95
N ILE A 170 -8.69 -13.96 -7.99
CA ILE A 170 -8.30 -15.04 -7.06
C ILE A 170 -8.74 -14.70 -5.63
N CYS A 171 -8.50 -13.48 -5.18
CA CYS A 171 -8.78 -13.04 -3.83
C CYS A 171 -10.21 -12.48 -3.72
N ILE A 172 -11.06 -13.15 -2.95
CA ILE A 172 -12.43 -12.71 -2.66
C ILE A 172 -12.53 -11.34 -1.96
N TYR A 173 -11.42 -10.81 -1.46
CA TYR A 173 -11.32 -9.51 -0.78
C TYR A 173 -10.69 -8.41 -1.63
N THR A 174 -10.48 -8.65 -2.92
CA THR A 174 -9.92 -7.70 -3.89
C THR A 174 -10.83 -7.64 -5.10
N ASN A 175 -11.14 -6.44 -5.60
CA ASN A 175 -11.92 -6.28 -6.82
C ASN A 175 -11.11 -5.66 -7.96
N ARG A 176 -11.77 -5.50 -9.11
CA ARG A 176 -11.19 -4.88 -10.32
C ARG A 176 -11.37 -3.36 -10.37
N ASN A 177 -11.85 -2.73 -9.30
CA ASN A 177 -12.00 -1.26 -9.24
C ASN A 177 -10.69 -0.64 -8.80
N VAL A 178 -9.74 -0.55 -9.73
CA VAL A 178 -8.37 -0.11 -9.47
C VAL A 178 -8.24 1.41 -9.62
N VAL A 179 -7.51 2.03 -8.69
CA VAL A 179 -7.03 3.42 -8.77
C VAL A 179 -5.50 3.40 -8.78
N VAL A 180 -4.89 4.27 -9.58
CA VAL A 180 -3.44 4.33 -9.79
C VAL A 180 -2.95 5.77 -9.67
N GLU A 181 -1.80 5.96 -9.04
CA GLU A 181 -0.99 7.17 -9.06
C GLU A 181 0.42 6.86 -9.59
N GLU A 182 1.07 7.84 -10.24
CA GLU A 182 2.34 7.65 -10.98
C GLU A 182 3.34 8.80 -10.81
N LEU A 183 4.65 8.54 -10.85
CA LEU A 183 5.73 9.55 -10.89
C LEU A 183 6.69 9.36 -12.07
#